data_AF-A0A7Z9BEW4-F1
#
_entry.id   AF-A0A7Z9BEW4-F1
#
_cell.length_a   1.000
_cell.length_b   1.000
_cell.length_c   1.000
_cell.angle_alpha   90.00
_cell.angle_beta   90.00
_cell.angle_gamma   90.00
#
_symmetry.space_group_name_H-M   'P 1'
#
loop_
_entity.id
_entity.type
_entity.pdbx_description
1 polymer ?
#
loop_
_entity_poly.entity_id
_entity_poly.type
_entity_poly.pdbx_seq_one_letter_code
_entity_poly.pdbx_strand_id
1 'polypeptide(L)'
;MTVEHFWINVNEGNLRQGDYLQNCLVPIPVFDPDNFSRNPEGQEIDAEVKELDLIILTQSCDLENHKALFVALCPIYPIVEFERVNPDFTRKGKWNDVRRGRIEGLHLLASPIDPANNRDALVVDFRQIYSLPFTYLVRHAEKIGSRWRLKSPFLEHFSQTFARFFMRVGLPSSIPEFQ
;
A
#
# COMPACT_ATOMS: atom_id res chain seq x y z
N MET A 1 15.71 22.55 -12.19
CA MET A 1 14.32 22.08 -12.14
C MET A 1 13.99 21.81 -10.68
N THR A 2 13.03 22.51 -10.09
CA THR A 2 12.54 22.23 -8.74
C THR A 2 11.76 20.93 -8.77
N VAL A 3 12.19 19.92 -8.01
CA VAL A 3 11.42 18.69 -7.85
C VAL A 3 10.17 19.04 -7.05
N GLU A 4 9.00 18.79 -7.62
CA GLU A 4 7.75 19.03 -6.91
C GLU A 4 7.60 18.01 -5.78
N HIS A 5 7.24 18.47 -4.58
CA HIS A 5 7.05 17.59 -3.43
C HIS A 5 5.82 16.69 -3.64
N PHE A 6 5.97 15.38 -3.44
CA PHE A 6 4.86 14.43 -3.58
C PHE A 6 3.92 14.47 -2.36
N TRP A 7 4.46 14.93 -1.24
CA TRP A 7 3.89 14.77 0.08
C TRP A 7 3.52 16.10 0.72
N ILE A 8 2.49 16.07 1.55
CA ILE A 8 2.17 17.10 2.51
C ILE A 8 2.23 16.50 3.91
N ASN A 9 2.64 17.32 4.89
CA ASN A 9 2.56 16.93 6.28
C ASN A 9 1.15 17.21 6.80
N VAL A 10 0.53 16.22 7.44
CA VAL A 10 -0.80 16.34 8.03
C VAL A 10 -0.74 15.97 9.51
N ASN A 11 -1.50 16.68 10.33
CA ASN A 11 -1.65 16.42 11.76
C ASN A 11 -3.14 16.45 12.12
N GLU A 12 -3.89 15.54 11.53
CA GLU A 12 -5.33 15.37 11.75
C GLU A 12 -5.66 13.91 12.01
N GLY A 13 -6.72 13.64 12.79
CA GLY A 13 -7.15 12.28 13.15
C GLY A 13 -7.80 11.50 12.00
N ASN A 14 -8.25 12.18 10.94
CA ASN A 14 -8.94 11.55 9.82
C ASN A 14 -7.95 10.83 8.89
N LEU A 15 -8.22 9.57 8.59
CA LEU A 15 -7.52 8.81 7.57
C LEU A 15 -7.97 9.21 6.18
N ARG A 16 -7.03 9.35 5.25
CA ARG A 16 -7.33 9.58 3.83
C ARG A 16 -6.43 8.74 2.94
N GLN A 17 -6.86 8.56 1.70
CA GLN A 17 -6.08 7.87 0.69
C GLN A 17 -4.69 8.51 0.55
N GLY A 18 -3.67 7.66 0.43
CA GLY A 18 -2.28 8.11 0.33
C GLY A 18 -1.64 8.56 1.63
N ASP A 19 -2.31 8.40 2.78
CA ASP A 19 -1.64 8.49 4.09
C ASP A 19 -0.56 7.42 4.21
N TYR A 20 0.63 7.85 4.57
CA TYR A 20 1.78 7.00 4.89
C TYR A 20 1.81 6.74 6.40
N LEU A 21 1.55 5.49 6.78
CA LEU A 21 1.46 5.01 8.15
C LEU A 21 2.66 4.12 8.47
N GLN A 22 3.58 4.64 9.26
CA GLN A 22 4.78 3.91 9.65
C GLN A 22 4.49 2.94 10.79
N ASN A 23 5.25 1.85 10.88
CA ASN A 23 5.27 0.92 12.00
C ASN A 23 3.88 0.33 12.33
N CYS A 24 3.06 0.03 11.31
CA CYS A 24 1.79 -0.66 11.50
C CYS A 24 2.03 -2.11 11.91
N LEU A 25 1.29 -2.59 12.91
CA LEU A 25 1.26 -3.99 13.31
C LEU A 25 0.27 -4.75 12.43
N VAL A 26 0.77 -5.74 11.72
CA VAL A 26 0.03 -6.54 10.75
C VAL A 26 0.01 -7.99 11.21
N PRO A 27 -1.14 -8.51 11.67
CA PRO A 27 -1.28 -9.92 11.99
C PRO A 27 -1.36 -10.73 10.68
N ILE A 28 -0.46 -11.70 10.54
CA ILE A 28 -0.39 -12.62 9.41
C ILE A 28 -0.68 -14.02 9.94
N PRO A 29 -1.79 -14.65 9.50
CA PRO A 29 -2.13 -15.99 9.97
C PRO A 29 -1.10 -16.99 9.46
N VAL A 30 -0.64 -17.86 10.36
CA VAL A 30 0.30 -18.94 10.07
C VAL A 30 -0.49 -20.25 10.19
N PHE A 31 -0.75 -20.85 9.04
CA PHE A 31 -1.43 -22.15 8.99
C PHE A 31 -0.85 -23.00 7.87
N ASP A 32 -0.87 -24.31 8.10
CA ASP A 32 -0.61 -25.29 7.06
C ASP A 32 -1.85 -25.38 6.15
N PRO A 33 -1.74 -25.01 4.87
CA PRO A 33 -2.88 -25.01 3.95
C PRO A 33 -3.48 -26.42 3.75
N ASP A 34 -2.71 -27.49 3.95
CA ASP A 34 -3.21 -28.86 3.80
C ASP A 34 -4.02 -29.31 5.03
N ASN A 35 -3.78 -28.69 6.18
CA ASN A 35 -4.43 -28.98 7.47
C ASN A 35 -5.45 -27.91 7.90
N PHE A 36 -5.69 -26.90 7.06
CA PHE A 36 -6.71 -25.88 7.29
C PHE A 36 -8.10 -26.46 6.99
N SER A 37 -8.73 -27.06 8.01
CA SER A 37 -9.94 -27.85 7.85
C SER A 37 -11.22 -26.99 7.95
N ARG A 38 -12.30 -27.46 7.33
CA ARG A 38 -13.63 -26.82 7.39
C ARG A 38 -14.37 -27.04 8.72
N ASN A 39 -13.83 -27.80 9.67
CA ASN A 39 -14.43 -28.02 10.99
C ASN A 39 -13.80 -27.03 12.00
N PRO A 40 -14.42 -25.86 12.24
CA PRO A 40 -13.73 -24.71 12.81
C PRO A 40 -13.79 -24.67 14.35
N GLU A 41 -14.55 -25.56 14.99
CA GLU A 41 -14.73 -25.51 16.44
C GLU A 41 -13.42 -25.87 17.16
N GLY A 42 -12.78 -24.85 17.73
CA GLY A 42 -11.58 -24.99 18.57
C GLY A 42 -10.26 -25.08 17.80
N GLN A 43 -10.24 -24.84 16.48
CA GLN A 43 -8.96 -24.75 15.76
C GLN A 43 -8.28 -23.41 16.07
N GLU A 44 -7.28 -23.46 16.95
CA GLU A 44 -6.37 -22.34 17.18
C GLU A 44 -5.43 -22.20 15.98
N ILE A 45 -5.21 -20.96 15.55
CA ILE A 45 -4.30 -20.61 14.47
C ILE A 45 -3.34 -19.58 15.02
N ASP A 46 -2.05 -19.84 14.87
CA ASP A 46 -1.02 -18.87 15.23
C ASP A 46 -1.05 -17.69 14.27
N ALA A 47 -0.77 -16.49 14.77
CA ALA A 47 -0.59 -15.31 13.94
C ALA A 47 0.77 -14.68 14.24
N GLU A 48 1.59 -14.51 13.20
CA GLU A 48 2.80 -13.72 13.28
C GLU A 48 2.41 -12.24 13.17
N VAL A 49 2.85 -11.40 14.10
CA VAL A 49 2.66 -9.95 14.00
C VAL A 49 3.90 -9.32 13.40
N LYS A 50 3.76 -8.73 12.21
CA LYS A 50 4.83 -7.98 11.55
C LYS A 50 4.63 -6.49 11.73
N GLU A 51 5.73 -5.77 11.90
CA GLU A 51 5.74 -4.31 11.84
C GLU A 51 6.08 -3.86 10.43
N LEU A 52 5.18 -3.11 9.79
CA LEU A 52 5.31 -2.69 8.38
C LEU A 52 4.94 -1.22 8.20
N ASP A 53 5.68 -0.57 7.31
CA ASP A 53 5.36 0.74 6.79
C ASP A 53 4.34 0.59 5.65
N LEU A 54 3.18 1.25 5.77
CA LEU A 54 2.02 1.04 4.89
C LEU A 54 1.51 2.37 4.30
N ILE A 55 0.99 2.32 3.07
CA ILE A 55 0.29 3.45 2.44
C ILE A 55 -1.16 3.10 2.12
N ILE A 56 -2.10 3.99 2.44
CA ILE A 56 -3.55 3.76 2.25
C ILE A 56 -3.93 3.78 0.76
N LEU A 57 -4.60 2.72 0.32
CA LEU A 57 -5.19 2.58 -1.02
C LEU A 57 -6.67 2.94 -1.06
N THR A 58 -7.44 2.62 -0.01
CA THR A 58 -8.88 2.89 0.06
C THR A 58 -9.17 4.37 -0.19
N GLN A 59 -10.16 4.64 -1.03
CA GLN A 59 -10.52 6.00 -1.41
C GLN A 59 -11.00 6.83 -0.21
N SER A 60 -10.65 8.11 -0.16
CA SER A 60 -10.99 8.99 0.96
C SER A 60 -12.51 9.10 1.18
N CYS A 61 -13.32 9.07 0.11
CA CYS A 61 -14.78 9.10 0.23
C CYS A 61 -15.36 7.88 0.96
N ASP A 62 -14.72 6.72 0.86
CA ASP A 62 -15.14 5.50 1.57
C ASP A 62 -14.72 5.53 3.05
N LEU A 63 -13.57 6.17 3.35
CA LEU A 63 -13.04 6.36 4.70
C LEU A 63 -13.86 7.40 5.49
N GLU A 64 -14.15 8.56 4.89
CA GLU A 64 -14.87 9.66 5.55
C GLU A 64 -16.29 9.26 5.96
N ASN A 65 -16.95 8.41 5.16
CA ASN A 65 -18.29 7.93 5.46
C ASN A 65 -18.32 6.74 6.43
N HIS A 66 -17.16 6.29 6.96
CA HIS A 66 -17.04 5.10 7.82
C HIS A 66 -17.69 3.85 7.21
N LYS A 67 -17.78 3.79 5.87
CA LYS A 67 -18.41 2.69 5.13
C LYS A 67 -17.54 1.44 5.10
N ALA A 68 -16.23 1.62 5.28
CA ALA A 68 -15.25 0.56 5.23
C ALA A 68 -14.89 0.09 6.65
N LEU A 69 -15.29 -1.15 6.99
CA LEU A 69 -14.83 -1.81 8.23
C LEU A 69 -13.32 -2.07 8.19
N PHE A 70 -12.79 -2.31 6.99
CA PHE A 70 -11.39 -2.56 6.73
C PHE A 70 -10.85 -1.62 5.67
N VAL A 71 -9.60 -1.21 5.84
CA VAL A 71 -8.89 -0.33 4.92
C VAL A 71 -7.84 -1.15 4.18
N ALA A 72 -7.81 -1.01 2.86
CA ALA A 72 -6.79 -1.60 2.01
C ALA A 72 -5.53 -0.72 2.02
N LEU A 73 -4.38 -1.35 2.24
CA LEU A 73 -3.06 -0.71 2.24
C LEU A 73 -2.07 -1.57 1.48
N CYS A 74 -1.02 -0.94 0.96
CA CYS A 74 0.16 -1.64 0.44
C CYS A 74 1.36 -1.31 1.32
N PRO A 75 2.33 -2.25 1.43
CA PRO A 75 3.59 -1.91 2.04
C PRO A 75 4.39 -0.95 1.16
N ILE A 76 5.12 -0.07 1.83
CA ILE A 76 5.98 0.94 1.23
C ILE A 76 7.34 0.85 1.91
N TYR A 77 8.40 0.80 1.10
CA TYR A 77 9.76 0.54 1.60
C TYR A 77 10.74 1.61 1.11
N PRO A 78 11.74 1.99 1.92
CA PRO A 78 12.96 2.58 1.40
C PRO A 78 13.60 1.65 0.37
N ILE A 79 14.13 2.20 -0.74
CA ILE A 79 14.82 1.41 -1.77
C ILE A 79 15.89 0.49 -1.16
N VAL A 80 16.66 0.98 -0.19
CA VAL A 80 17.74 0.23 0.46
C VAL A 80 17.24 -1.01 1.21
N GLU A 81 16.04 -0.95 1.78
CA GLU A 81 15.43 -2.09 2.48
C GLU A 81 14.88 -3.09 1.47
N PHE A 82 14.22 -2.61 0.42
CA PHE A 82 13.73 -3.46 -0.65
C PHE A 82 14.85 -4.24 -1.36
N GLU A 83 16.02 -3.62 -1.55
CA GLU A 83 17.22 -4.25 -2.13
C GLU A 83 17.78 -5.37 -1.25
N ARG A 84 17.71 -5.25 0.09
CA ARG A 84 18.23 -6.28 1.02
C ARG A 84 17.51 -7.61 0.84
N VAL A 85 16.19 -7.56 0.63
CA VAL A 85 15.36 -8.75 0.42
C VAL A 85 15.20 -9.11 -1.06
N ASN A 86 15.51 -8.19 -1.99
CA ASN A 86 15.53 -8.42 -3.43
C ASN A 86 16.85 -7.95 -4.07
N PRO A 87 17.96 -8.72 -3.90
CA PRO A 87 19.30 -8.31 -4.38
C PRO A 87 19.36 -7.97 -5.88
N ASP A 88 18.44 -8.53 -6.67
CA ASP A 88 18.31 -8.24 -8.11
C ASP A 88 18.08 -6.77 -8.45
N PHE A 89 17.50 -5.99 -7.53
CA PHE A 89 17.23 -4.57 -7.72
C PHE A 89 18.46 -3.69 -7.55
N THR A 90 19.57 -4.23 -7.01
CA THR A 90 20.87 -3.54 -6.95
C THR A 90 21.51 -3.39 -8.33
N ARG A 91 21.06 -4.18 -9.32
CA ARG A 91 21.61 -4.15 -10.68
C ARG A 91 21.30 -2.80 -11.35
N LYS A 92 22.31 -2.24 -12.03
CA LYS A 92 22.18 -0.98 -12.76
C LYS A 92 20.99 -1.01 -13.72
N GLY A 93 20.12 0.00 -13.64
CA GLY A 93 18.98 0.17 -14.53
C GLY A 93 17.66 -0.40 -14.02
N LYS A 94 17.66 -1.32 -13.03
CA LYS A 94 16.42 -1.93 -12.51
C LYS A 94 15.44 -0.91 -11.96
N TRP A 95 15.91 0.03 -11.12
CA TRP A 95 15.06 1.11 -10.62
C TRP A 95 14.56 2.06 -11.71
N ASN A 96 15.29 2.21 -12.82
CA ASN A 96 14.78 2.97 -13.97
C ASN A 96 13.67 2.22 -14.70
N ASP A 97 13.69 0.89 -14.72
CA ASP A 97 12.59 0.10 -15.26
C ASP A 97 11.34 0.20 -14.38
N VAL A 98 11.49 0.18 -13.04
CA VAL A 98 10.38 0.47 -12.11
C VAL A 98 9.82 1.87 -12.35
N ARG A 99 10.70 2.89 -12.42
CA ARG A 99 10.32 4.29 -12.68
C ARG A 99 9.56 4.47 -14.01
N ARG A 100 9.86 3.63 -15.01
CA ARG A 100 9.19 3.62 -16.32
C ARG A 100 7.93 2.74 -16.34
N GLY A 101 7.54 2.15 -15.21
CA GLY A 101 6.38 1.26 -15.12
C GLY A 101 6.55 -0.09 -15.82
N ARG A 102 7.79 -0.52 -16.06
CA ARG A 102 8.10 -1.79 -16.75
C ARG A 102 8.16 -2.99 -15.82
N ILE A 103 8.30 -2.75 -14.52
CA ILE A 103 8.24 -3.79 -13.49
C ILE A 103 6.86 -3.75 -12.87
N GLU A 104 6.07 -4.80 -13.13
CA GLU A 104 4.68 -4.87 -12.71
C GLU A 104 4.55 -4.93 -11.19
N GLY A 105 3.49 -4.31 -10.67
CA GLY A 105 3.20 -4.30 -9.25
C GLY A 105 4.10 -3.40 -8.39
N LEU A 106 5.11 -2.73 -8.95
CA LEU A 106 5.95 -1.79 -8.21
C LEU A 106 5.72 -0.35 -8.66
N HIS A 107 5.68 0.58 -7.70
CA HIS A 107 5.53 2.01 -7.95
C HIS A 107 6.50 2.83 -7.10
N LEU A 108 7.15 3.82 -7.70
CA LEU A 108 8.10 4.69 -6.99
C LEU A 108 7.43 6.00 -6.58
N LEU A 109 7.69 6.39 -5.34
CA LEU A 109 7.36 7.70 -4.78
C LEU A 109 8.65 8.39 -4.36
N ALA A 110 8.77 9.70 -4.60
CA ALA A 110 9.92 10.47 -4.12
C ALA A 110 9.98 10.45 -2.58
N SER A 111 11.16 10.70 -2.00
CA SER A 111 11.28 10.85 -0.55
C SER A 111 10.42 12.02 -0.05
N PRO A 112 9.75 11.92 1.10
CA PRO A 112 9.15 13.08 1.76
C PRO A 112 10.19 14.07 2.30
N ILE A 113 11.42 13.61 2.56
CA ILE A 113 12.49 14.42 3.18
C ILE A 113 13.41 15.01 2.11
N ASP A 114 13.95 14.18 1.22
CA ASP A 114 14.85 14.61 0.14
C ASP A 114 14.35 14.12 -1.24
N PRO A 115 13.36 14.79 -1.84
CA PRO A 115 12.78 14.34 -3.11
C PRO A 115 13.77 14.46 -4.29
N ALA A 116 14.89 15.19 -4.14
CA ALA A 116 15.90 15.30 -5.18
C ALA A 116 16.84 14.08 -5.21
N ASN A 117 16.99 13.38 -4.08
CA ASN A 117 17.78 12.16 -3.99
C ASN A 117 16.94 10.91 -4.30
N ASN A 118 17.07 10.38 -5.52
CA ASN A 118 16.37 9.17 -5.94
C ASN A 118 16.73 7.91 -5.13
N ARG A 119 17.84 7.89 -4.38
CA ARG A 119 18.16 6.74 -3.51
C ARG A 119 17.33 6.73 -2.23
N ASP A 120 16.76 7.87 -1.86
CA ASP A 120 15.86 8.02 -0.71
C ASP A 120 14.39 7.85 -1.12
N ALA A 121 14.13 7.53 -2.39
CA ALA A 121 12.80 7.22 -2.88
C ALA A 121 12.23 5.97 -2.18
N LEU A 122 10.91 5.93 -2.15
CA LEU A 122 10.12 4.85 -1.60
C LEU A 122 9.55 3.99 -2.72
N VAL A 123 9.47 2.69 -2.51
CA VAL A 123 8.81 1.75 -3.42
C VAL A 123 7.56 1.18 -2.74
N VAL A 124 6.42 1.35 -3.40
CA VAL A 124 5.16 0.69 -3.02
C VAL A 124 5.06 -0.62 -3.78
N ASP A 125 4.74 -1.69 -3.07
CA ASP A 125 4.56 -3.03 -3.64
C ASP A 125 3.07 -3.41 -3.69
N PHE A 126 2.44 -3.20 -4.84
CA PHE A 126 1.03 -3.53 -5.10
C PHE A 126 0.74 -5.04 -5.15
N ARG A 127 1.78 -5.89 -5.18
CA ARG A 127 1.61 -7.35 -5.14
C ARG A 127 1.20 -7.84 -3.75
N GLN A 128 1.38 -6.99 -2.73
CA GLN A 128 1.00 -7.25 -1.35
C GLN A 128 -0.05 -6.24 -0.92
N ILE A 129 -1.22 -6.72 -0.54
CA ILE A 129 -2.30 -5.88 0.00
C ILE A 129 -2.65 -6.38 1.38
N TYR A 130 -2.59 -5.47 2.34
CA TYR A 130 -3.07 -5.71 3.69
C TYR A 130 -4.43 -5.04 3.87
N SER A 131 -5.29 -5.71 4.62
CA SER A 131 -6.61 -5.20 4.99
C SER A 131 -6.66 -5.13 6.51
N LEU A 132 -6.64 -3.91 7.05
CA LEU A 132 -6.59 -3.68 8.50
C LEU A 132 -7.86 -2.97 8.99
N PRO A 133 -8.32 -3.25 10.22
CA PRO A 133 -9.51 -2.60 10.75
C PRO A 133 -9.37 -1.08 10.77
N PHE A 134 -10.41 -0.37 10.31
CA PHE A 134 -10.41 1.10 10.30
C PHE A 134 -10.12 1.70 11.68
N THR A 135 -10.76 1.15 12.72
CA THR A 135 -10.60 1.62 14.11
C THR A 135 -9.18 1.45 14.65
N TYR A 136 -8.48 0.41 14.22
CA TYR A 136 -7.06 0.22 14.56
C TYR A 136 -6.21 1.32 13.93
N LEU A 137 -6.41 1.59 12.64
CA LEU A 137 -5.62 2.57 11.90
C LEU A 137 -5.86 4.02 12.37
N VAL A 138 -7.08 4.38 12.75
CA VAL A 138 -7.38 5.70 13.32
C VAL A 138 -6.57 5.91 14.59
N ARG A 139 -6.62 4.96 15.53
CA ARG A 139 -5.86 5.01 16.79
C ARG A 139 -4.34 5.04 16.53
N HIS A 140 -3.89 4.28 15.53
CA HIS A 140 -2.49 4.26 15.14
C HIS A 140 -2.04 5.61 14.57
N ALA A 141 -2.83 6.23 13.70
CA ALA A 141 -2.56 7.55 13.14
C ALA A 141 -2.55 8.64 14.21
N GLU A 142 -3.46 8.59 15.19
CA GLU A 142 -3.46 9.49 16.35
C GLU A 142 -2.17 9.34 17.19
N LYS A 143 -1.70 8.11 17.38
CA LYS A 143 -0.47 7.82 18.14
C LYS A 143 0.79 8.33 17.44
N ILE A 144 0.87 8.19 16.11
CA ILE A 144 1.96 8.75 15.30
C ILE A 144 1.88 10.29 15.27
N GLY A 145 0.65 10.82 15.24
CA GLY A 145 0.38 12.25 15.11
C GLY A 145 0.65 12.73 13.69
N SER A 146 1.69 13.54 13.55
CA SER A 146 2.09 14.11 12.26
C SER A 146 2.59 13.02 11.31
N ARG A 147 2.06 12.99 10.08
CA ARG A 147 2.43 12.01 9.06
C ARG A 147 2.43 12.60 7.66
N TRP A 148 3.01 11.86 6.72
CA TRP A 148 3.03 12.24 5.31
C TRP A 148 1.78 11.73 4.59
N ARG A 149 1.25 12.55 3.70
CA ARG A 149 0.15 12.18 2.79
C ARG A 149 0.49 12.58 1.37
N LEU A 150 0.22 11.71 0.40
CA LEU A 150 0.32 12.07 -1.01
C LEU A 150 -0.66 13.19 -1.35
N LYS A 151 -0.16 14.25 -2.01
CA LYS A 151 -1.02 15.30 -2.56
C LYS A 151 -1.30 15.08 -4.04
N SER A 152 -2.33 15.75 -4.53
CA SER A 152 -2.59 15.87 -5.98
C SER A 152 -1.41 16.58 -6.67
N PRO A 153 -1.02 16.18 -7.91
CA PRO A 153 -1.60 15.12 -8.75
C PRO A 153 -1.03 13.71 -8.50
N PHE A 154 -0.10 13.57 -7.54
CA PHE A 154 0.62 12.32 -7.29
C PHE A 154 -0.29 11.24 -6.69
N LEU A 155 -1.28 11.64 -5.88
CA LEU A 155 -2.31 10.75 -5.33
C LEU A 155 -3.14 10.08 -6.43
N GLU A 156 -3.56 10.83 -7.44
CA GLU A 156 -4.36 10.34 -8.57
C GLU A 156 -3.50 9.45 -9.47
N HIS A 157 -2.24 9.81 -9.71
CA HIS A 157 -1.31 8.97 -10.44
C HIS A 157 -1.04 7.64 -9.72
N PHE A 158 -0.86 7.69 -8.39
CA PHE A 158 -0.73 6.52 -7.53
C PHE A 158 -1.96 5.60 -7.63
N SER A 159 -3.15 6.18 -7.45
CA SER A 159 -4.44 5.47 -7.54
C SER A 159 -4.66 4.84 -8.92
N GLN A 160 -4.34 5.57 -9.98
CA GLN A 160 -4.46 5.08 -11.35
C GLN A 160 -3.48 3.94 -11.62
N THR A 161 -2.25 4.02 -11.11
CA THR A 161 -1.25 2.95 -11.27
C THR A 161 -1.71 1.68 -10.56
N PHE A 162 -2.24 1.80 -9.35
CA PHE A 162 -2.85 0.69 -8.62
C PHE A 162 -4.03 0.06 -9.40
N ALA A 163 -4.96 0.88 -9.89
CA ALA A 163 -6.09 0.40 -10.68
C ALA A 163 -5.62 -0.34 -11.95
N ARG A 164 -4.63 0.21 -12.68
CA ARG A 164 -4.04 -0.45 -13.86
C ARG A 164 -3.33 -1.76 -13.56
N PHE A 165 -2.91 -2.01 -12.32
CA PHE A 165 -2.33 -3.30 -11.94
C PHE A 165 -3.41 -4.38 -11.88
N PHE A 166 -4.59 -4.09 -11.31
CA PHE A 166 -5.70 -5.04 -11.20
C PHE A 166 -6.58 -5.15 -12.44
N MET A 167 -6.77 -4.06 -13.21
CA MET A 167 -7.71 -4.01 -14.33
C MET A 167 -7.19 -4.67 -15.62
N ARG A 168 -6.13 -5.47 -15.59
CA ARG A 168 -5.50 -6.08 -16.79
C ARG A 168 -6.25 -7.30 -17.31
N VAL A 169 -7.57 -7.34 -17.12
CA VAL A 169 -8.44 -8.45 -17.52
C VAL A 169 -9.16 -8.11 -18.81
N GLY A 170 -9.19 -9.05 -19.76
CA GLY A 170 -10.07 -8.96 -20.92
C GLY A 170 -11.52 -9.13 -20.46
N LEU A 171 -12.39 -8.19 -20.80
CA LEU A 171 -13.80 -8.28 -20.43
C LEU A 171 -14.50 -9.31 -21.34
N PRO A 172 -15.25 -10.28 -20.77
CA PRO A 172 -16.08 -11.19 -21.58
C PRO A 172 -17.27 -10.44 -22.17
N SER A 173 -17.96 -11.06 -23.13
CA SER A 173 -19.26 -10.59 -23.61
C SER A 173 -20.26 -10.48 -22.45
N SER A 174 -21.12 -9.46 -22.49
CA SER A 174 -22.15 -9.20 -21.47
C SER A 174 -23.13 -10.36 -21.30
N ILE A 175 -23.79 -10.43 -20.14
CA ILE A 175 -24.95 -11.30 -19.95
C ILE A 175 -26.07 -10.88 -20.93
N PRO A 176 -26.92 -11.81 -21.41
CA PRO A 176 -28.07 -11.48 -22.23
C PRO A 176 -29.01 -10.48 -21.55
N GLU A 177 -29.78 -9.74 -22.35
CA GLU A 177 -30.83 -8.88 -21.83
C GLU A 177 -31.85 -9.69 -21.01
N PHE A 178 -32.36 -9.09 -19.94
CA PHE A 178 -33.46 -9.66 -19.17
C PHE A 178 -34.72 -9.67 -20.04
N GLN A 179 -35.42 -10.80 -20.09
CA GLN A 179 -36.73 -10.94 -20.76
C GLN A 179 -37.86 -10.38 -19.90
#